data_AF-A0A2E5LYP7-F1
#
_entry.id   AF-A0A2E5LYP7-F1
#
_cell.length_a   1.000
_cell.length_b   1.000
_cell.length_c   1.000
_cell.angle_alpha   90.00
_cell.angle_beta   90.00
_cell.angle_gamma   90.00
#
_symmetry.space_group_name_H-M   'P 1'
#
loop_
_entity.id
_entity.type
_entity.pdbx_description
1 polymer ?
#
loop_
_entity_poly.entity_id
_entity_poly.type
_entity_poly.pdbx_seq_one_letter_code
_entity_poly.pdbx_strand_id
1 'polypeptide(L)'
;MNPGYVNRARYDGQVRFFRRRPLITDENYGRLMTSFGRTVDADPLVAEPAKALVQRVERELSAEIAAADAKLYQGAAAYHLRLLAGAWILAKEGVIPLETAEVFEEAVGWRFRSRALPERLGKLARGEFERDLLMDEN
;
A
#
# COMPACT_ATOMS: atom_id res chain seq x y z
N MET A 1 30.27 34.45 -3.80
CA MET A 1 29.48 33.98 -2.64
C MET A 1 28.62 32.81 -3.07
N ASN A 2 28.88 31.61 -2.55
CA ASN A 2 27.85 30.64 -2.19
C ASN A 2 28.50 29.60 -1.25
N PRO A 3 28.22 29.60 0.06
CA PRO A 3 28.78 28.63 0.97
C PRO A 3 27.84 27.42 1.12
N GLY A 4 28.41 26.22 0.97
CA GLY A 4 28.13 25.10 1.87
C GLY A 4 26.87 24.26 1.62
N TYR A 5 27.07 23.10 1.00
CA TYR A 5 26.29 21.90 1.32
C TYR A 5 27.13 20.99 2.21
N VAL A 6 26.89 21.05 3.52
CA VAL A 6 27.30 19.99 4.46
C VAL A 6 26.08 19.70 5.32
N ASN A 7 25.30 18.68 4.95
CA ASN A 7 24.18 18.24 5.77
C ASN A 7 24.66 17.10 6.69
N ARG A 8 25.15 17.47 7.88
CA ARG A 8 25.33 16.54 9.00
C ARG A 8 23.97 16.32 9.65
N ALA A 9 23.31 15.21 9.31
CA ALA A 9 22.14 14.77 10.04
C ALA A 9 22.58 14.19 11.40
N ARG A 10 22.49 15.00 12.46
CA ARG A 10 22.35 14.51 13.82
C ARG A 10 20.92 14.00 13.99
N TYR A 11 20.81 12.74 14.38
CA TYR A 11 19.56 12.12 14.82
C TYR A 11 19.25 12.62 16.23
N ASP A 12 18.13 13.32 16.37
CA ASP A 12 17.51 13.58 17.67
C ASP A 12 15.99 13.54 17.51
N GLY A 13 15.32 12.82 18.42
CA GLY A 13 13.96 12.33 18.29
C GLY A 13 12.88 13.41 18.30
N GLN A 14 12.51 13.90 17.11
CA GLN A 14 11.34 14.77 16.94
C GLN A 14 10.54 14.41 15.69
N VAL A 15 9.25 14.12 15.91
CA VAL A 15 8.19 14.08 14.91
C VAL A 15 8.34 15.24 13.93
N ARG A 16 8.65 14.95 12.66
CA ARG A 16 8.65 15.96 11.59
C ARG A 16 7.61 15.58 10.54
N PHE A 17 6.49 16.31 10.64
CA PHE A 17 5.58 16.66 9.55
C PHE A 17 6.14 16.34 8.15
N PHE A 18 5.52 15.37 7.47
CA PHE A 18 5.61 15.23 6.02
C PHE A 18 4.96 16.45 5.36
N ARG A 19 5.62 17.61 5.40
CA ARG A 19 5.07 18.88 4.91
C ARG A 19 5.01 18.94 3.37
N ARG A 20 5.58 17.95 2.69
CA ARG A 20 5.37 17.65 1.27
C ARG A 20 5.31 16.13 1.13
N ARG A 21 4.24 15.61 0.52
CA ARG A 21 4.19 14.21 0.12
C ARG A 21 5.40 13.92 -0.76
N PRO A 22 6.19 12.86 -0.49
CA PRO A 22 7.37 12.56 -1.28
C PRO A 22 6.97 12.36 -2.75
N LEU A 23 7.75 12.92 -3.67
CA LEU A 23 7.54 12.70 -5.09
C LEU A 23 7.71 11.21 -5.38
N ILE A 24 6.68 10.59 -5.95
CA ILE A 24 6.70 9.18 -6.30
C ILE A 24 7.48 9.03 -7.60
N THR A 25 8.64 8.39 -7.49
CA THR A 25 9.53 8.03 -8.60
C THR A 25 9.66 6.51 -8.64
N ASP A 26 10.07 5.93 -9.78
CA ASP A 26 10.29 4.48 -9.87
C ASP A 26 11.30 3.97 -8.83
N GLU A 27 12.35 4.75 -8.53
CA GLU A 27 13.33 4.40 -7.50
C GLU A 27 12.72 4.36 -6.10
N ASN A 28 11.99 5.42 -5.70
CA ASN A 28 11.34 5.47 -4.40
C ASN A 28 10.29 4.36 -4.27
N TYR A 29 9.56 4.11 -5.36
CA TYR A 29 8.58 3.03 -5.43
C TYR A 29 9.22 1.65 -5.26
N GLY A 30 10.32 1.36 -5.96
CA GLY A 30 11.04 0.10 -5.82
C GLY A 30 11.58 -0.14 -4.40
N ARG A 31 12.04 0.92 -3.73
CA ARG A 31 12.47 0.85 -2.32
C ARG A 31 11.31 0.57 -1.37
N LEU A 32 10.14 1.19 -1.60
CA LEU A 32 8.91 0.90 -0.84
C LEU A 32 8.49 -0.56 -1.03
N MET A 33 8.39 -1.02 -2.28
CA MET A 33 8.07 -2.41 -2.62
C MET A 33 8.97 -3.42 -1.90
N THR A 34 10.28 -3.18 -1.93
CA THR A 34 11.26 -4.10 -1.33
C THR A 34 11.15 -4.14 0.19
N SER A 35 11.02 -2.96 0.82
CA SER A 35 10.91 -2.84 2.27
C SER A 35 9.65 -3.52 2.78
N PHE A 36 8.50 -3.21 2.16
CA PHE A 36 7.24 -3.83 2.53
C PHE A 36 7.18 -5.30 2.16
N GLY A 37 7.76 -5.73 1.04
CA GLY A 37 7.86 -7.14 0.68
C GLY A 37 8.49 -7.98 1.78
N ARG A 38 9.64 -7.54 2.30
CA ARG A 38 10.32 -8.24 3.41
C ARG A 38 9.47 -8.32 4.68
N THR A 39 8.77 -7.24 5.03
CA THR A 39 7.96 -7.21 6.25
C THR A 39 6.69 -8.04 6.10
N VAL A 40 5.95 -7.87 5.01
CA VAL A 40 4.69 -8.56 4.75
C VAL A 40 4.92 -10.06 4.56
N ASP A 41 5.99 -10.47 3.89
CA ASP A 41 6.25 -11.88 3.61
C ASP A 41 6.82 -12.64 4.82
N ALA A 42 7.42 -11.92 5.79
CA ALA A 42 8.01 -12.54 6.97
C ALA A 42 6.97 -12.94 8.03
N ASP A 43 5.79 -12.32 8.03
CA ASP A 43 4.74 -12.57 9.02
C ASP A 43 3.49 -13.18 8.37
N PRO A 44 3.21 -14.48 8.60
CA PRO A 44 2.00 -15.14 8.10
C PRO A 44 0.69 -14.48 8.55
N LEU A 45 0.68 -13.82 9.72
CA LEU A 45 -0.50 -13.11 10.23
C LEU A 45 -0.80 -11.84 9.43
N VAL A 46 0.18 -11.34 8.67
CA VAL A 46 -0.01 -10.23 7.73
C VAL A 46 -0.19 -10.76 6.30
N ALA A 47 0.63 -11.71 5.87
CA ALA A 47 0.67 -12.23 4.50
C ALA A 47 -0.66 -12.87 4.07
N GLU A 48 -1.24 -13.73 4.91
CA GLU A 48 -2.46 -14.46 4.55
C GLU A 48 -3.71 -13.56 4.51
N PRO A 49 -3.97 -12.68 5.50
CA PRO A 49 -5.07 -11.72 5.39
C PRO A 49 -4.87 -10.73 4.24
N ALA A 50 -3.64 -10.29 3.98
CA ALA A 50 -3.33 -9.45 2.82
C ALA A 50 -3.71 -10.14 1.51
N LYS A 51 -3.37 -11.43 1.37
CA LYS A 51 -3.75 -12.24 0.20
C LYS A 51 -5.26 -12.38 0.07
N ALA A 52 -5.99 -12.63 1.16
CA ALA A 52 -7.44 -12.73 1.15
C ALA A 52 -8.11 -11.42 0.68
N LEU A 53 -7.62 -10.27 1.14
CA LEU A 53 -8.09 -8.95 0.70
C LEU A 53 -7.86 -8.74 -0.81
N VAL A 54 -6.68 -9.12 -1.31
CA VAL A 54 -6.39 -9.02 -2.75
C VAL A 54 -7.29 -9.92 -3.57
N GLN A 55 -7.50 -11.17 -3.15
CA GLN A 55 -8.40 -12.10 -3.84
C GLN A 55 -9.83 -11.55 -3.91
N ARG A 56 -10.27 -10.80 -2.89
CA ARG A 56 -11.56 -10.12 -2.92
C ARG A 56 -11.59 -9.02 -3.98
N VAL A 57 -10.58 -8.15 -4.02
CA VAL A 57 -10.47 -7.09 -5.03
C VAL A 57 -10.37 -7.67 -6.45
N GLU A 58 -9.63 -8.76 -6.62
CA GLU A 58 -9.46 -9.42 -7.91
C GLU A 58 -10.78 -9.95 -8.47
N ARG A 59 -11.67 -10.46 -7.60
CA ARG A 59 -13.03 -10.88 -8.00
C ARG A 59 -13.94 -9.70 -8.33
N GLU A 60 -13.79 -8.57 -7.66
CA GLU A 60 -14.63 -7.38 -7.86
C GLU A 60 -14.21 -6.55 -9.07
N LEU A 61 -12.91 -6.50 -9.38
CA LEU A 61 -12.30 -5.58 -10.35
C LEU A 61 -11.34 -6.34 -11.29
N SER A 62 -11.79 -7.48 -11.83
CA SER A 62 -10.95 -8.35 -12.64
C SER A 62 -10.44 -7.69 -13.93
N ALA A 63 -11.24 -6.80 -14.52
CA ALA A 63 -10.86 -6.06 -15.72
C ALA A 63 -9.72 -5.06 -15.43
N GLU A 64 -9.78 -4.38 -14.30
CA GLU A 64 -8.76 -3.44 -13.84
C GLU A 64 -7.46 -4.15 -13.47
N ILE A 65 -7.54 -5.34 -12.86
CA ILE A 65 -6.39 -6.21 -12.62
C ILE A 65 -5.70 -6.56 -13.95
N ALA A 66 -6.47 -7.06 -14.92
CA ALA A 66 -5.93 -7.42 -16.23
C ALA A 66 -5.31 -6.20 -16.94
N ALA A 67 -5.94 -5.03 -16.84
CA ALA A 67 -5.42 -3.79 -17.42
C ALA A 67 -4.14 -3.29 -16.73
N ALA A 68 -3.99 -3.52 -15.43
CA ALA A 68 -2.77 -3.20 -14.68
C ALA A 68 -1.62 -4.16 -15.05
N ASP A 69 -1.90 -5.46 -15.12
CA ASP A 69 -0.93 -6.49 -15.52
C ASP A 69 -0.44 -6.29 -16.95
N ALA A 70 -1.32 -5.93 -17.89
CA ALA A 70 -0.96 -5.69 -19.30
C ALA A 70 0.04 -4.53 -19.48
N LYS A 71 0.09 -3.58 -18.54
CA LYS A 71 1.03 -2.45 -18.55
C LYS A 71 2.35 -2.76 -17.84
N LEU A 72 2.38 -3.85 -17.06
CA LEU A 72 3.48 -4.25 -16.20
C LEU A 72 3.94 -5.65 -16.64
N TYR A 73 3.79 -6.63 -15.75
CA TYR A 73 4.02 -8.04 -15.99
C TYR A 73 2.83 -8.82 -15.41
N GLN A 74 2.60 -10.03 -15.90
CA GLN A 74 1.51 -10.88 -15.41
C GLN A 74 1.65 -11.14 -13.91
N GLY A 75 0.58 -10.92 -13.14
CA GLY A 75 0.56 -11.07 -11.68
C GLY A 75 1.09 -9.85 -10.91
N ALA A 76 1.52 -8.77 -11.58
CA ALA A 76 2.00 -7.57 -10.93
C ALA A 76 0.91 -6.93 -10.05
N ALA A 77 -0.31 -6.79 -10.56
CA ALA A 77 -1.39 -6.13 -9.83
C ALA A 77 -1.65 -6.81 -8.49
N ALA A 78 -1.77 -8.15 -8.49
CA ALA A 78 -1.97 -8.93 -7.28
C ALA A 78 -0.80 -8.80 -6.30
N TYR A 79 0.44 -8.88 -6.78
CA TYR A 79 1.63 -8.71 -5.92
C TYR A 79 1.68 -7.34 -5.26
N HIS A 80 1.53 -6.28 -6.03
CA HIS A 80 1.60 -4.90 -5.54
C HIS A 80 0.43 -4.57 -4.59
N LEU A 81 -0.77 -5.04 -4.88
CA LEU A 81 -1.92 -4.89 -3.98
C LEU A 81 -1.74 -5.68 -2.68
N ARG A 82 -1.08 -6.84 -2.71
CA ARG A 82 -0.81 -7.64 -1.50
C ARG A 82 0.10 -6.89 -0.53
N LEU A 83 1.13 -6.23 -1.06
CA LEU A 83 2.02 -5.41 -0.24
C LEU A 83 1.27 -4.19 0.35
N LEU A 84 0.40 -3.56 -0.44
CA LEU A 84 -0.46 -2.48 0.06
C LEU A 84 -1.43 -2.96 1.14
N ALA A 85 -2.04 -4.13 0.97
CA ALA A 85 -2.93 -4.73 1.98
C ALA A 85 -2.17 -4.97 3.29
N GLY A 86 -0.96 -5.52 3.20
CA GLY A 86 -0.08 -5.70 4.35
C GLY A 86 0.26 -4.38 5.04
N ALA A 87 0.52 -3.31 4.28
CA ALA A 87 0.75 -1.99 4.86
C ALA A 87 -0.47 -1.46 5.63
N TRP A 88 -1.67 -1.65 5.11
CA TRP A 88 -2.90 -1.27 5.82
C TRP A 88 -3.12 -2.09 7.09
N ILE A 89 -2.82 -3.39 7.08
CA ILE A 89 -2.89 -4.27 8.27
C ILE A 89 -1.89 -3.77 9.33
N LEU A 90 -0.63 -3.59 8.96
CA LEU A 90 0.42 -3.10 9.85
C LEU A 90 0.09 -1.71 10.43
N ALA A 91 -0.53 -0.84 9.64
CA ALA A 91 -0.97 0.47 10.11
C ALA A 91 -2.11 0.36 11.14
N LYS A 92 -3.08 -0.53 10.90
CA LYS A 92 -4.19 -0.79 11.81
C LYS A 92 -3.72 -1.37 13.14
N GLU A 93 -2.67 -2.17 13.12
CA GLU A 93 -2.03 -2.74 14.31
C GLU A 93 -1.08 -1.75 15.02
N GLY A 94 -0.89 -0.55 14.46
CA GLY A 94 -0.01 0.47 15.04
C GLY A 94 1.49 0.21 14.84
N VAL A 95 1.86 -0.76 13.99
CA VAL A 95 3.26 -1.09 13.68
C VAL A 95 3.90 0.01 12.82
N ILE A 96 3.11 0.64 11.95
CA ILE A 96 3.51 1.80 11.15
C ILE A 96 2.47 2.93 11.26
N PRO A 97 2.83 4.19 10.99
CA PRO A 97 1.85 5.29 10.91
C PRO A 97 0.83 5.08 9.79
N LEU A 98 -0.41 5.54 10.01
CA LEU A 98 -1.49 5.47 9.03
C LEU A 98 -1.11 6.15 7.71
N GLU A 99 -0.46 7.31 7.80
CA GLU A 99 0.00 8.10 6.67
C GLU A 99 0.99 7.34 5.79
N THR A 100 1.69 6.34 6.36
CA THR A 100 2.59 5.48 5.59
C THR A 100 1.79 4.58 4.65
N ALA A 101 0.68 4.01 5.12
CA ALA A 101 -0.22 3.21 4.29
C ALA A 101 -0.91 4.08 3.23
N GLU A 102 -1.31 5.31 3.56
CA GLU A 102 -1.90 6.26 2.60
C GLU A 102 -0.93 6.66 1.48
N VAL A 103 0.32 7.02 1.83
CA VAL A 103 1.36 7.33 0.82
C VAL A 103 1.63 6.11 -0.05
N PHE A 104 1.57 4.91 0.52
CA PHE A 104 1.74 3.70 -0.23
C PHE A 104 0.55 3.43 -1.18
N GLU A 105 -0.69 3.66 -0.73
CA GLU A 105 -1.89 3.60 -1.58
C GLU A 105 -1.76 4.53 -2.80
N GLU A 106 -1.29 5.76 -2.58
CA GLU A 106 -1.02 6.73 -3.65
C GLU A 106 0.08 6.26 -4.60
N ALA A 107 1.11 5.62 -4.07
CA ALA A 107 2.22 5.09 -4.87
C ALA A 107 1.78 3.95 -5.79
N VAL A 108 0.93 3.04 -5.29
CA VAL A 108 0.32 1.99 -6.10
C VAL A 108 -0.61 2.60 -7.15
N GLY A 109 -1.39 3.62 -6.78
CA GLY A 109 -2.29 4.30 -7.72
C GLY A 109 -1.54 5.00 -8.85
N TRP A 110 -0.43 5.67 -8.53
CA TRP A 110 0.49 6.23 -9.52
C TRP A 110 1.07 5.14 -10.41
N ARG A 111 1.55 4.03 -9.84
CA ARG A 111 2.17 2.93 -10.61
C ARG A 111 1.19 2.30 -11.60
N PHE A 112 -0.06 2.05 -11.18
CA PHE A 112 -1.09 1.47 -12.05
C PHE A 112 -1.70 2.48 -13.02
N ARG A 113 -1.41 3.78 -12.83
CA ARG A 113 -2.13 4.89 -13.48
C ARG A 113 -3.65 4.76 -13.28
N SER A 114 -4.07 4.33 -12.09
CA SER A 114 -5.46 4.11 -11.72
C SER A 114 -5.60 4.13 -10.20
N ARG A 115 -6.64 4.80 -9.69
CA ARG A 115 -6.95 4.82 -8.27
C ARG A 115 -7.92 3.71 -7.84
N ALA A 116 -8.63 3.09 -8.79
CA ALA A 116 -9.73 2.17 -8.50
C ALA A 116 -9.30 0.97 -7.63
N LEU A 117 -8.24 0.26 -8.05
CA LEU A 117 -7.72 -0.90 -7.32
C LEU A 117 -7.21 -0.56 -5.91
N PRO A 118 -6.24 0.37 -5.74
CA PRO A 118 -5.69 0.68 -4.42
C PRO A 118 -6.72 1.32 -3.48
N GLU A 119 -7.60 2.20 -3.98
CA GLU A 119 -8.66 2.78 -3.13
C GLU A 119 -9.66 1.73 -2.66
N ARG A 120 -10.05 0.80 -3.56
CA ARG A 120 -10.98 -0.28 -3.18
C ARG A 120 -10.36 -1.18 -2.12
N LEU A 121 -9.10 -1.55 -2.28
CA LEU A 121 -8.35 -2.32 -1.30
C LEU A 121 -8.25 -1.58 0.04
N GLY A 122 -7.93 -0.28 0.03
CA GLY A 122 -7.86 0.55 1.24
C GLY A 122 -9.20 0.59 1.98
N LYS A 123 -10.30 0.80 1.26
CA LYS A 123 -11.66 0.72 1.83
C LYS A 123 -11.93 -0.62 2.49
N LEU A 124 -11.62 -1.73 1.81
CA LEU A 124 -11.79 -3.08 2.36
C LEU A 124 -10.96 -3.29 3.62
N ALA A 125 -9.68 -2.89 3.62
CA ALA A 125 -8.78 -3.05 4.76
C ALA A 125 -9.22 -2.22 5.98
N ARG A 126 -9.81 -1.04 5.75
CA ARG A 126 -10.40 -0.18 6.81
C ARG A 126 -11.78 -0.66 7.28
N GLY A 127 -12.38 -1.65 6.63
CA GLY A 127 -13.73 -2.12 6.94
C GLY A 127 -14.85 -1.23 6.40
N GLU A 128 -14.52 -0.36 5.44
CA GLU A 128 -15.46 0.54 4.75
C GLU A 128 -16.15 -0.19 3.58
N PHE A 129 -16.81 -1.31 3.89
CA PHE A 129 -17.66 -2.02 2.96
C PHE A 129 -19.04 -2.19 3.56
N GLU A 130 -20.08 -2.19 2.71
CA GLU A 130 -21.41 -2.60 3.12
C GLU A 130 -21.31 -4.03 3.66
N ARG A 131 -21.41 -4.17 4.98
CA ARG A 131 -21.62 -5.48 5.58
C ARG A 131 -22.95 -5.97 5.06
N ASP A 132 -22.94 -7.10 4.37
CA ASP A 132 -24.16 -7.80 4.02
C ASP A 132 -24.74 -8.36 5.33
N LEU A 133 -25.66 -7.60 5.94
CA LEU A 133 -26.30 -7.95 7.22
C LEU A 133 -27.31 -9.12 7.05
N LEU A 134 -27.44 -9.68 5.85
CA LEU A 134 -28.34 -10.79 5.53
C LEU A 134 -27.80 -12.16 5.97
N MET A 135 -26.65 -12.25 6.63
CA MET A 135 -26.09 -13.51 7.16
C MET A 135 -26.41 -13.80 8.64
N ASP A 136 -27.31 -13.05 9.28
CA ASP A 136 -27.76 -13.30 10.67
C ASP A 136 -29.15 -13.97 10.77
N GLU A 137 -29.70 -14.53 9.69
CA GLU A 137 -30.94 -15.31 9.71
C GLU A 137 -30.77 -16.66 8.98
N ASN A 138 -30.23 -17.67 9.68
CA ASN A 138 -30.56 -19.09 9.50
C ASN A 138 -30.06 -19.93 10.68
#